data_AF-I7MHX8-F1
#
_entry.id   AF-I7MHX8-F1
#
_cell.length_a   1.000
_cell.length_b   1.000
_cell.length_c   1.000
_cell.angle_alpha   90.00
_cell.angle_beta   90.00
_cell.angle_gamma   90.00
#
_symmetry.space_group_name_H-M   'P 1'
#
loop_
_entity.id
_entity.type
_entity.pdbx_description
1 polymer ?
#
loop_
_entity_poly.entity_id
_entity_poly.type
_entity_poly.pdbx_seq_one_letter_code
_entity_poly.pdbx_strand_id
1 'polypeptide(L)'
;MMEIENQTDQAIIFLDHSNVNSFRELIKDQRNVRMHIDDYSQYKAQFIASVLQEQTQMEQYGLLIDAHSLGCADTKAILKAISCLSRLSELDLQLLNVREDSEMTEILQICQSLSLTLKKLRFLFYHIEINQQGCEDLKIALSQLQNVSKLCIDVSTLKEQYDQNLGIIRAKSIGEGLSTLNSLESLELSIAGTNIGSKGGELLEQNLVKILLQNQNLKKLKINVHSNQLGDIPIAKITKSIAENARRLTQLYLNFSINNLTNQGLFQMGKIFTVYQKLKFLELDLMRNDFDEQGLSQFFGALTINSLERLKVSISRVKFNLDVVQQVRNLISNNRSLSILDIQLSNCTMDNQSQLFLAKIVIENSFQIRKFILSGIQLQFWYQYLRPCIEQCLHQINDLANVGLFFSFLCSPEMHYHPNFIFCDLYL
;
A
#
# COMPACT_ATOMS: atom_id res chain seq x y z
N MET A 1 21.61 22.75 -7.54
CA MET A 1 21.17 23.63 -6.42
C MET A 1 20.83 22.69 -5.27
N MET A 2 21.53 22.78 -4.14
CA MET A 2 21.19 21.99 -2.94
C MET A 2 19.85 22.49 -2.39
N GLU A 3 18.80 21.68 -2.46
CA GLU A 3 17.64 21.85 -1.60
C GLU A 3 17.83 20.91 -0.40
N ILE A 4 18.29 21.50 0.71
CA ILE A 4 18.21 20.89 2.03
C ILE A 4 16.86 21.30 2.58
N GLU A 5 15.85 20.44 2.46
CA GLU A 5 14.68 20.54 3.31
C GLU A 5 15.02 19.93 4.66
N ASN A 6 15.58 20.76 5.56
CA ASN A 6 15.69 20.43 6.98
C ASN A 6 14.31 20.50 7.61
N GLN A 7 13.45 19.53 7.31
CA GLN A 7 12.26 19.28 8.10
C GLN A 7 12.58 18.17 9.07
N THR A 8 12.92 18.56 10.31
CA THR A 8 13.03 17.71 11.52
C THR A 8 14.01 16.53 11.42
N ASP A 9 15.24 16.70 11.93
CA ASP A 9 16.25 15.65 12.16
C ASP A 9 16.61 14.73 10.96
N GLN A 10 16.19 15.08 9.74
CA GLN A 10 16.40 14.27 8.54
C GLN A 10 17.16 15.07 7.49
N ALA A 11 18.38 14.64 7.16
CA ALA A 11 19.12 15.22 6.04
C ALA A 11 18.67 14.54 4.74
N ILE A 12 17.95 15.27 3.87
CA ILE A 12 17.68 14.86 2.49
C ILE A 12 18.80 15.40 1.62
N ILE A 13 19.53 14.48 0.97
CA ILE A 13 20.73 14.80 0.20
C ILE A 13 20.51 14.37 -1.24
N PHE A 14 20.36 15.36 -2.11
CA PHE A 14 20.53 15.21 -3.55
C PHE A 14 21.98 15.52 -3.86
N LEU A 15 22.76 14.48 -4.14
CA LEU A 15 24.10 14.70 -4.64
C LEU A 15 23.97 15.10 -6.13
N ASP A 16 24.78 16.05 -6.61
CA ASP A 16 25.04 16.28 -8.04
C ASP A 16 26.55 16.25 -8.38
N HIS A 17 26.90 16.50 -9.65
CA HIS A 17 28.29 16.45 -10.11
C HIS A 17 29.28 17.36 -9.35
N SER A 18 28.82 18.39 -8.65
CA SER A 18 29.67 19.46 -8.12
C SER A 18 30.03 19.33 -6.63
N ASN A 19 29.40 18.41 -5.88
CA ASN A 19 29.30 18.57 -4.41
C ASN A 19 29.75 17.36 -3.56
N VAL A 20 30.49 16.41 -4.14
CA VAL A 20 30.92 15.18 -3.45
C VAL A 20 31.83 15.47 -2.24
N ASN A 21 32.68 16.50 -2.30
CA ASN A 21 33.60 16.81 -1.20
C ASN A 21 32.89 17.33 0.06
N SER A 22 31.73 17.98 -0.09
CA SER A 22 30.91 18.45 1.04
C SER A 22 30.12 17.32 1.70
N PHE A 23 29.96 16.18 1.02
CA PHE A 23 29.16 15.06 1.50
C PHE A 23 29.65 14.54 2.85
N ARG A 24 30.98 14.37 3.02
CA ARG A 24 31.56 13.89 4.28
C ARG A 24 31.17 14.75 5.47
N GLU A 25 31.27 16.07 5.34
CA GLU A 25 30.87 16.99 6.42
C GLU A 25 29.35 17.02 6.61
N LEU A 26 28.57 16.86 5.54
CA LEU A 26 27.11 16.90 5.60
C LEU A 26 26.50 15.74 6.39
N ILE A 27 27.04 14.53 6.24
CA ILE A 27 26.53 13.34 6.96
C ILE A 27 27.29 13.05 8.25
N LYS A 28 28.34 13.80 8.56
CA LYS A 28 29.08 13.67 9.81
C LYS A 28 28.13 13.84 10.99
N ASP A 29 28.17 12.87 11.90
CA ASP A 29 27.36 12.81 13.12
C ASP A 29 25.83 12.76 12.89
N GLN A 30 25.37 12.60 11.64
CA GLN A 30 23.95 12.48 11.34
C GLN A 30 23.41 11.09 11.73
N ARG A 31 22.26 11.08 12.41
CA ARG A 31 21.57 9.84 12.77
C ARG A 31 20.57 9.38 11.73
N ASN A 32 20.04 10.30 10.93
CA ASN A 32 19.01 10.04 9.93
C ASN A 32 19.35 10.75 8.62
N VAL A 33 19.64 9.95 7.61
CA VAL A 33 20.03 10.44 6.28
C VAL A 33 19.13 9.79 5.24
N ARG A 34 18.64 10.58 4.28
CA ARG A 34 18.03 10.10 3.04
C ARG A 34 18.86 10.59 1.87
N MET A 35 19.24 9.68 1.01
CA MET A 35 20.08 9.95 -0.14
C MET A 35 19.39 9.53 -1.43
N HIS A 36 19.48 10.40 -2.44
CA HIS A 36 19.14 10.07 -3.82
C HIS A 36 20.40 10.13 -4.68
N ILE A 37 20.71 9.03 -5.36
CA ILE A 37 21.86 8.91 -6.24
C ILE A 37 21.37 8.70 -7.68
N ASP A 38 21.35 9.81 -8.44
CA ASP A 38 21.07 9.82 -9.88
C ASP A 38 22.34 10.23 -10.65
N ASP A 39 22.67 9.47 -11.70
CA ASP A 39 23.69 9.75 -12.73
C ASP A 39 25.11 10.13 -12.22
N TYR A 40 25.95 9.11 -11.97
CA TYR A 40 27.29 9.27 -11.38
C TYR A 40 28.42 8.58 -12.13
N SER A 41 29.56 9.26 -12.20
CA SER A 41 30.84 8.65 -12.57
C SER A 41 31.35 7.71 -11.47
N GLN A 42 31.89 6.55 -11.85
CA GLN A 42 32.43 5.48 -10.99
C GLN A 42 33.23 5.94 -9.75
N TYR A 43 34.12 6.93 -9.89
CA TYR A 43 34.94 7.42 -8.78
C TYR A 43 34.17 8.01 -7.60
N LYS A 44 32.92 8.43 -7.81
CA LYS A 44 32.11 9.10 -6.78
C LYS A 44 31.34 8.10 -5.92
N ALA A 45 30.90 6.97 -6.47
CA ALA A 45 30.25 5.92 -5.70
C ALA A 45 31.19 5.30 -4.68
N GLN A 46 32.46 5.08 -5.06
CA GLN A 46 33.50 4.60 -4.14
C GLN A 46 33.79 5.59 -3.01
N PHE A 47 33.79 6.89 -3.31
CA PHE A 47 33.92 7.91 -2.26
C PHE A 47 32.70 7.93 -1.33
N ILE A 48 31.48 7.86 -1.87
CA ILE A 48 30.27 7.78 -1.04
C ILE A 48 30.33 6.54 -0.14
N ALA A 49 30.71 5.39 -0.69
CA ALA A 49 30.89 4.15 0.06
C ALA A 49 31.93 4.29 1.18
N SER A 50 33.08 4.94 0.93
CA SER A 50 34.09 5.13 1.98
C SER A 50 33.62 6.07 3.08
N VAL A 51 32.91 7.16 2.73
CA VAL A 51 32.34 8.07 3.72
C VAL A 51 31.22 7.40 4.54
N LEU A 52 30.40 6.54 3.94
CA LEU A 52 29.39 5.76 4.67
C LEU A 52 30.03 4.81 5.69
N GLN A 53 31.15 4.18 5.34
CA GLN A 53 31.90 3.30 6.26
C GLN A 53 32.47 4.05 7.48
N GLU A 54 32.69 5.36 7.38
CA GLU A 54 33.14 6.19 8.49
C GLU A 54 32.01 6.51 9.48
N GLN A 55 30.74 6.25 9.13
CA GLN A 55 29.60 6.61 9.97
C GLN A 55 29.36 5.58 11.08
N THR A 56 29.44 6.04 12.33
CA THR A 56 29.26 5.18 13.53
C THR A 56 27.98 5.44 14.30
N GLN A 57 27.29 6.56 14.04
CA GLN A 57 26.09 6.98 14.79
C GLN A 57 24.79 6.85 13.97
N MET A 58 24.86 6.39 12.73
CA MET A 58 23.70 6.35 11.83
C MET A 58 22.70 5.28 12.30
N GLU A 59 21.48 5.73 12.62
CA GLU A 59 20.40 4.89 13.13
C GLU A 59 19.31 4.67 12.08
N GLN A 60 19.14 5.62 11.16
CA GLN A 60 18.19 5.58 10.06
C GLN A 60 18.85 5.97 8.75
N TYR A 61 18.62 5.18 7.70
CA TYR A 61 19.19 5.46 6.38
C TYR A 61 18.16 5.15 5.30
N GLY A 62 17.92 6.12 4.42
CA GLY A 62 17.15 5.94 3.20
C GLY A 62 18.04 6.15 1.99
N LEU A 63 17.89 5.31 0.99
CA LEU A 63 18.69 5.32 -0.20
C LEU A 63 17.83 4.96 -1.42
N LEU A 64 17.85 5.83 -2.41
CA LEU A 64 17.33 5.58 -3.75
C LEU A 64 18.51 5.55 -4.72
N ILE A 65 18.70 4.40 -5.38
CA ILE A 65 19.72 4.20 -6.41
C ILE A 65 19.04 3.77 -7.71
N ASP A 66 19.39 4.44 -8.81
CA ASP A 66 19.24 3.89 -10.15
C ASP A 66 20.47 3.08 -10.57
N ALA A 67 20.37 1.75 -10.50
CA ALA A 67 21.47 0.85 -10.78
C ALA A 67 21.89 0.88 -12.26
N HIS A 68 20.99 1.30 -13.17
CA HIS A 68 21.35 1.43 -14.59
C HIS A 68 22.35 2.57 -14.80
N SER A 69 22.11 3.69 -14.13
CA SER A 69 22.92 4.91 -14.24
C SER A 69 24.23 4.79 -13.45
N LEU A 70 24.21 4.10 -12.32
CA LEU A 70 25.38 3.94 -11.45
C LEU A 70 26.35 2.82 -11.90
N GLY A 71 25.81 1.74 -12.47
CA GLY A 71 26.56 0.53 -12.78
C GLY A 71 26.69 -0.44 -11.59
N CYS A 72 26.90 -1.72 -11.92
CA CYS A 72 26.86 -2.82 -10.94
C CYS A 72 27.97 -2.74 -9.86
N ALA A 73 29.22 -2.46 -10.24
CA ALA A 73 30.35 -2.41 -9.30
C ALA A 73 30.17 -1.31 -8.24
N ASP A 74 29.63 -0.16 -8.65
CA ASP A 74 29.41 1.00 -7.80
C ASP A 74 28.19 0.82 -6.89
N THR A 75 27.12 0.24 -7.43
CA THR A 75 25.96 -0.19 -6.63
C THR A 75 26.41 -1.14 -5.52
N LYS A 76 27.25 -2.13 -5.83
CA LYS A 76 27.83 -3.05 -4.83
C LYS A 76 28.65 -2.33 -3.77
N ALA A 77 29.51 -1.40 -4.17
CA ALA A 77 30.36 -0.68 -3.22
C ALA A 77 29.51 0.05 -2.17
N ILE A 78 28.41 0.68 -2.59
CA ILE A 78 27.49 1.38 -1.69
C ILE A 78 26.71 0.39 -0.81
N LEU A 79 26.14 -0.68 -1.39
CA LEU A 79 25.43 -1.71 -0.62
C LEU A 79 26.33 -2.36 0.44
N LYS A 80 27.57 -2.65 0.08
CA LYS A 80 28.59 -3.16 1.00
C LYS A 80 28.89 -2.16 2.11
N ALA A 81 29.00 -0.86 1.81
CA ALA A 81 29.20 0.16 2.84
C ALA A 81 28.04 0.24 3.84
N ILE A 82 26.79 0.09 3.38
CA ILE A 82 25.60 0.05 4.25
C ILE A 82 25.68 -1.11 5.25
N SER A 83 26.20 -2.27 4.82
CA SER A 83 26.38 -3.42 5.72
C SER A 83 27.29 -3.14 6.92
N CYS A 84 28.14 -2.10 6.85
CA CYS A 84 29.03 -1.68 7.92
C CYS A 84 28.39 -0.72 8.95
N LEU A 85 27.16 -0.24 8.70
CA LEU A 85 26.45 0.70 9.56
C LEU A 85 25.89 0.01 10.81
N SER A 86 26.76 -0.32 11.75
CA SER A 86 26.47 -1.18 12.92
C SER A 86 25.39 -0.69 13.90
N ARG A 87 24.91 0.56 13.78
CA ARG A 87 23.81 1.09 14.60
C ARG A 87 22.49 1.23 13.83
N LEU A 88 22.48 0.84 12.55
CA LEU A 88 21.34 1.04 11.70
C LEU A 88 20.16 0.18 12.17
N SER A 89 19.09 0.87 12.56
CA SER A 89 17.85 0.27 13.05
C SER A 89 16.71 0.41 12.03
N GLU A 90 16.79 1.40 11.13
CA GLU A 90 15.82 1.62 10.06
C GLU A 90 16.55 1.80 8.72
N LEU A 91 16.18 0.97 7.74
CA LEU A 91 16.72 1.05 6.38
C LEU A 91 15.57 1.12 5.37
N ASP A 92 15.57 2.15 4.52
CA ASP A 92 14.72 2.27 3.33
C ASP A 92 15.62 2.21 2.09
N LEU A 93 15.68 1.05 1.45
CA LEU A 93 16.49 0.80 0.27
C LEU A 93 15.58 0.65 -0.96
N GLN A 94 15.73 1.55 -1.90
CA GLN A 94 15.00 1.59 -3.16
C GLN A 94 16.00 1.44 -4.29
N LEU A 95 15.89 0.32 -5.01
CA LEU A 95 16.76 0.00 -6.14
C LEU A 95 15.94 -0.01 -7.42
N LEU A 96 16.27 0.89 -8.34
CA LEU A 96 15.73 0.94 -9.70
C LEU A 96 16.67 0.17 -10.64
N ASN A 97 16.10 -0.56 -11.59
CA ASN A 97 16.82 -1.14 -12.73
C ASN A 97 17.98 -2.09 -12.37
N VAL A 98 17.86 -2.88 -11.31
CA VAL A 98 18.86 -3.93 -11.02
C VAL A 98 18.72 -5.03 -12.08
N ARG A 99 19.84 -5.38 -12.72
CA ARG A 99 19.86 -6.36 -13.83
C ARG A 99 20.66 -7.62 -13.51
N GLU A 100 21.43 -7.62 -12.43
CA GLU A 100 22.38 -8.69 -12.13
C GLU A 100 22.11 -9.31 -10.75
N ASP A 101 22.43 -10.60 -10.61
CA ASP A 101 22.28 -11.37 -9.36
C ASP A 101 23.21 -10.87 -8.26
N SER A 102 24.25 -10.17 -8.65
CA SER A 102 25.34 -9.83 -7.77
C SER A 102 24.99 -8.73 -6.76
N GLU A 103 23.98 -7.91 -7.05
CA GLU A 103 23.37 -6.95 -6.14
C GLU A 103 22.55 -7.67 -5.06
N MET A 104 21.91 -8.81 -5.41
CA MET A 104 21.19 -9.64 -4.44
C MET A 104 22.14 -10.25 -3.40
N THR A 105 23.37 -10.58 -3.81
CA THR A 105 24.42 -11.04 -2.87
C THR A 105 24.76 -9.96 -1.85
N GLU A 106 24.85 -8.69 -2.25
CA GLU A 106 25.14 -7.60 -1.31
C GLU A 106 23.93 -7.30 -0.41
N ILE A 107 22.70 -7.44 -0.91
CA ILE A 107 21.49 -7.35 -0.08
C ILE A 107 21.47 -8.45 0.98
N LEU A 108 21.85 -9.67 0.61
CA LEU A 108 22.03 -10.76 1.56
C LEU A 108 23.05 -10.37 2.65
N GLN A 109 24.17 -9.76 2.26
CA GLN A 109 25.19 -9.33 3.21
C GLN A 109 24.73 -8.20 4.15
N ILE A 110 23.91 -7.26 3.66
CA ILE A 110 23.24 -6.24 4.49
C ILE A 110 22.34 -6.93 5.52
N CYS A 111 21.46 -7.83 5.07
CA CYS A 111 20.53 -8.54 5.95
C CYS A 111 21.26 -9.36 7.03
N GLN A 112 22.36 -10.01 6.67
CA GLN A 112 23.21 -10.75 7.63
C GLN A 112 23.85 -9.82 8.64
N SER A 113 24.53 -8.77 8.16
CA SER A 113 25.36 -7.88 9.01
C SER A 113 24.51 -7.04 9.96
N LEU A 114 23.30 -6.66 9.54
CA LEU A 114 22.42 -5.79 10.30
C LEU A 114 21.24 -6.54 10.95
N SER A 115 21.25 -7.87 10.91
CA SER A 115 20.18 -8.74 11.46
C SER A 115 19.84 -8.47 12.93
N LEU A 116 20.84 -8.06 13.74
CA LEU A 116 20.66 -7.78 15.16
C LEU A 116 20.12 -6.37 15.45
N THR A 117 20.37 -5.42 14.56
CA THR A 117 20.12 -3.98 14.79
C THR A 117 18.86 -3.52 14.08
N LEU A 118 18.58 -4.05 12.87
CA LEU A 118 17.41 -3.66 12.07
C LEU A 118 16.10 -4.02 12.78
N LYS A 119 15.27 -2.99 12.95
CA LYS A 119 13.89 -3.08 13.45
C LYS A 119 12.87 -2.74 12.38
N LYS A 120 13.24 -1.87 11.42
CA LYS A 120 12.42 -1.51 10.27
C LYS A 120 13.21 -1.66 8.98
N LEU A 121 12.60 -2.29 8.00
CA LEU A 121 13.20 -2.47 6.69
C LEU A 121 12.15 -2.22 5.60
N ARG A 122 12.52 -1.39 4.62
CA ARG A 122 11.77 -1.19 3.40
C ARG A 122 12.69 -1.49 2.22
N PHE A 123 12.35 -2.52 1.46
CA PHE A 123 13.03 -2.95 0.25
C PHE A 123 12.09 -2.79 -0.93
N LEU A 124 12.40 -1.82 -1.79
CA LEU A 124 11.63 -1.60 -3.01
C LEU A 124 12.52 -1.88 -4.20
N PHE A 125 12.06 -2.81 -5.01
CA PHE A 125 12.71 -3.29 -6.19
C PHE A 125 11.87 -2.88 -7.39
N TYR A 126 12.33 -1.86 -8.12
CA TYR A 126 11.63 -1.38 -9.31
C TYR A 126 12.37 -1.83 -10.56
N HIS A 127 11.64 -2.40 -11.52
CA HIS A 127 12.19 -2.85 -12.81
C HIS A 127 13.36 -3.84 -12.70
N ILE A 128 13.24 -4.84 -11.82
CA ILE A 128 14.30 -5.83 -11.60
C ILE A 128 14.03 -7.13 -12.34
N GLU A 129 15.07 -7.61 -13.01
CA GLU A 129 15.14 -8.95 -13.58
C GLU A 129 15.69 -9.94 -12.54
N ILE A 130 14.94 -10.19 -11.45
CA ILE A 130 15.32 -11.19 -10.46
C ILE A 130 15.07 -12.56 -11.07
N ASN A 131 16.13 -13.26 -11.46
CA ASN A 131 16.06 -14.63 -11.95
C ASN A 131 15.81 -15.63 -10.79
N GLN A 132 15.91 -16.93 -11.07
CA GLN A 132 15.70 -17.96 -10.05
C GLN A 132 16.73 -17.90 -8.90
N GLN A 133 18.01 -17.67 -9.19
CA GLN A 133 19.05 -17.57 -8.16
C GLN A 133 18.83 -16.33 -7.28
N GLY A 134 18.53 -15.17 -7.88
CA GLY A 134 18.19 -13.97 -7.13
C GLY A 134 16.96 -14.16 -6.22
N CYS A 135 15.99 -14.99 -6.61
CA CYS A 135 14.86 -15.35 -5.73
C CYS A 135 15.31 -16.18 -4.53
N GLU A 136 16.25 -17.13 -4.72
CA GLU A 136 16.82 -17.91 -3.63
C GLU A 136 17.67 -17.05 -2.69
N ASP A 137 18.48 -16.14 -3.22
CA ASP A 137 19.25 -15.20 -2.42
C ASP A 137 18.33 -14.29 -1.60
N LEU A 138 17.23 -13.82 -2.19
CA LEU A 138 16.20 -13.07 -1.47
C LEU A 138 15.57 -13.90 -0.34
N LYS A 139 15.25 -15.18 -0.59
CA LYS A 139 14.75 -16.06 0.46
C LYS A 139 15.71 -16.14 1.64
N ILE A 140 16.99 -16.38 1.36
CA ILE A 140 18.03 -16.46 2.40
C ILE A 140 18.13 -15.12 3.12
N ALA A 141 18.19 -14.00 2.40
CA ALA A 141 18.29 -12.66 2.98
C ALA A 141 17.13 -12.35 3.92
N LEU A 142 15.89 -12.61 3.48
CA LEU A 142 14.70 -12.40 4.30
C LEU A 142 14.71 -13.26 5.55
N SER A 143 15.21 -14.50 5.47
CA SER A 143 15.25 -15.39 6.62
C SER A 143 16.16 -14.91 7.76
N GLN A 144 17.10 -14.01 7.48
CA GLN A 144 18.02 -13.44 8.48
C GLN A 144 17.42 -12.30 9.30
N LEU A 145 16.26 -11.77 8.91
CA LEU A 145 15.68 -10.54 9.48
C LEU A 145 14.86 -10.78 10.77
N GLN A 146 15.37 -11.63 11.67
CA GLN A 146 14.63 -12.14 12.84
C GLN A 146 14.15 -11.06 13.82
N ASN A 147 14.83 -9.91 13.85
CA ASN A 147 14.51 -8.79 14.74
C ASN A 147 13.66 -7.69 14.09
N VAL A 148 13.33 -7.82 12.81
CA VAL A 148 12.52 -6.81 12.10
C VAL A 148 11.07 -6.92 12.55
N SER A 149 10.54 -5.78 13.00
CA SER A 149 9.14 -5.62 13.42
C SER A 149 8.28 -4.95 12.35
N LYS A 150 8.88 -4.14 11.47
CA LYS A 150 8.18 -3.49 10.35
C LYS A 150 8.92 -3.79 9.06
N LEU A 151 8.28 -4.56 8.19
CA LEU A 151 8.86 -5.00 6.94
C LEU A 151 7.98 -4.54 5.78
N CYS A 152 8.59 -3.87 4.80
CA CYS A 152 7.99 -3.55 3.52
C CYS A 152 8.88 -4.15 2.43
N ILE A 153 8.31 -5.02 1.59
CA ILE A 153 9.00 -5.60 0.44
C ILE A 153 8.12 -5.42 -0.77
N ASP A 154 8.66 -4.78 -1.80
CA ASP A 154 8.05 -4.67 -3.10
C ASP A 154 9.00 -5.25 -4.15
N VAL A 155 8.61 -6.34 -4.77
CA VAL A 155 9.32 -7.01 -5.89
C VAL A 155 8.44 -7.03 -7.14
N SER A 156 7.54 -6.07 -7.25
CA SER A 156 6.66 -5.94 -8.40
C SER A 156 7.44 -5.75 -9.69
N THR A 157 6.87 -6.23 -10.80
CA THR A 157 7.41 -6.00 -12.14
C THR A 157 6.38 -5.31 -13.00
N LEU A 158 6.84 -4.38 -13.80
CA LEU A 158 6.05 -3.70 -14.83
C LEU A 158 6.36 -4.22 -16.24
N LYS A 159 7.35 -5.11 -16.38
CA LYS A 159 7.73 -5.71 -17.66
C LYS A 159 7.09 -7.10 -17.80
N GLU A 160 6.69 -7.43 -19.03
CA GLU A 160 6.30 -8.78 -19.40
C GLU A 160 7.47 -9.73 -19.13
N GLN A 161 7.21 -10.77 -18.35
CA GLN A 161 8.21 -11.80 -18.07
C GLN A 161 8.19 -12.85 -19.18
N TYR A 162 9.36 -13.10 -19.78
CA TYR A 162 9.53 -14.17 -20.76
C TYR A 162 9.41 -15.57 -20.11
N ASP A 163 9.81 -15.71 -18.85
CA ASP A 163 9.62 -16.93 -18.06
C ASP A 163 8.32 -16.85 -17.25
N GLN A 164 7.31 -17.60 -17.69
CA GLN A 164 6.01 -17.66 -17.04
C GLN A 164 6.04 -18.27 -15.64
N ASN A 165 7.10 -19.02 -15.28
CA ASN A 165 7.22 -19.65 -13.96
C ASN A 165 7.97 -18.79 -12.94
N LEU A 166 8.67 -17.75 -13.39
CA LEU A 166 9.48 -16.92 -12.50
C LEU A 166 8.64 -16.22 -11.43
N GLY A 167 7.42 -15.80 -11.77
CA GLY A 167 6.43 -15.32 -10.81
C GLY A 167 6.12 -16.31 -9.69
N ILE A 168 5.93 -17.58 -10.03
CA ILE A 168 5.64 -18.64 -9.08
C ILE A 168 6.85 -18.89 -8.16
N ILE A 169 8.05 -18.96 -8.73
CA ILE A 169 9.30 -19.11 -7.98
C ILE A 169 9.47 -17.94 -7.01
N ARG A 170 9.29 -16.71 -7.49
CA ARG A 170 9.40 -15.49 -6.68
C ARG A 170 8.41 -15.47 -5.51
N ALA A 171 7.14 -15.76 -5.76
CA ALA A 171 6.12 -15.82 -4.70
C ALA A 171 6.45 -16.90 -3.67
N LYS A 172 6.94 -18.06 -4.12
CA LYS A 172 7.38 -19.15 -3.25
C LYS A 172 8.57 -18.73 -2.38
N SER A 173 9.65 -18.25 -2.99
CA SER A 173 10.89 -17.89 -2.29
C SER A 173 10.68 -16.78 -1.26
N ILE A 174 9.90 -15.75 -1.61
CA ILE A 174 9.56 -14.68 -0.67
C ILE A 174 8.70 -15.22 0.48
N GLY A 175 7.67 -16.02 0.17
CA GLY A 175 6.83 -16.60 1.19
C GLY A 175 7.60 -17.51 2.14
N GLU A 176 8.52 -18.33 1.63
CA GLU A 176 9.40 -19.18 2.44
C GLU A 176 10.31 -18.35 3.34
N GLY A 177 10.96 -17.32 2.80
CA GLY A 177 11.86 -16.44 3.57
C GLY A 177 11.12 -15.67 4.67
N LEU A 178 9.94 -15.14 4.36
CA LEU A 178 9.10 -14.43 5.34
C LEU A 178 8.53 -15.36 6.41
N SER A 179 8.28 -16.63 6.09
CA SER A 179 7.72 -17.63 7.01
C SER A 179 8.69 -18.10 8.11
N THR A 180 9.88 -17.51 8.19
CA THR A 180 10.81 -17.72 9.30
C THR A 180 10.80 -16.57 10.30
N LEU A 181 10.11 -15.45 9.98
CA LEU A 181 10.05 -14.27 10.82
C LEU A 181 8.96 -14.41 11.88
N ASN A 182 9.25 -14.02 13.12
CA ASN A 182 8.34 -14.23 14.26
C ASN A 182 8.06 -12.95 15.08
N SER A 183 8.57 -11.80 14.66
CA SER A 183 8.52 -10.53 15.40
C SER A 183 7.80 -9.40 14.67
N LEU A 184 7.09 -9.69 13.57
CA LEU A 184 6.42 -8.68 12.76
C LEU A 184 5.19 -8.08 13.47
N GLU A 185 5.17 -6.76 13.52
CA GLU A 185 4.02 -5.92 13.89
C GLU A 185 3.37 -5.28 12.65
N SER A 186 4.15 -5.08 11.58
CA SER A 186 3.69 -4.56 10.29
C SER A 186 4.36 -5.30 9.14
N LEU A 187 3.56 -5.79 8.19
CA LEU A 187 4.03 -6.39 6.95
C LEU A 187 3.35 -5.73 5.75
N GLU A 188 4.14 -5.18 4.83
CA GLU A 188 3.71 -4.79 3.50
C GLU A 188 4.44 -5.65 2.46
N LEU A 189 3.69 -6.45 1.70
CA LEU A 189 4.23 -7.32 0.66
C LEU A 189 3.59 -6.97 -0.69
N SER A 190 4.40 -6.67 -1.68
CA SER A 190 3.97 -6.43 -3.06
C SER A 190 4.72 -7.36 -4.02
N ILE A 191 3.95 -8.14 -4.77
CA ILE A 191 4.39 -9.02 -5.87
C ILE A 191 3.57 -8.71 -7.13
N ALA A 192 3.19 -7.45 -7.31
CA ALA A 192 2.33 -7.00 -8.39
C ALA A 192 2.96 -7.23 -9.78
N GLY A 193 2.15 -7.61 -10.76
CA GLY A 193 2.57 -7.77 -12.15
C GLY A 193 3.48 -8.96 -12.42
N THR A 194 3.70 -9.86 -11.46
CA THR A 194 4.69 -10.94 -11.58
C THR A 194 4.14 -12.22 -12.21
N ASN A 195 2.90 -12.23 -12.71
CA ASN A 195 2.28 -13.38 -13.37
C ASN A 195 2.30 -14.67 -12.52
N ILE A 196 1.98 -14.59 -11.22
CA ILE A 196 2.03 -15.77 -10.34
C ILE A 196 0.92 -16.78 -10.65
N GLY A 197 -0.18 -16.33 -11.28
CA GLY A 197 -1.34 -17.14 -11.63
C GLY A 197 -1.97 -17.84 -10.43
N SER A 198 -2.92 -18.74 -10.69
CA SER A 198 -3.59 -19.48 -9.61
C SER A 198 -2.61 -20.31 -8.76
N LYS A 199 -1.57 -20.89 -9.38
CA LYS A 199 -0.62 -21.74 -8.66
C LYS A 199 0.25 -20.95 -7.68
N GLY A 200 0.76 -19.80 -8.10
CA GLY A 200 1.51 -18.92 -7.22
C GLY A 200 0.63 -18.31 -6.14
N GLY A 201 -0.65 -18.03 -6.42
CA GLY A 201 -1.63 -17.62 -5.41
C GLY A 201 -1.84 -18.65 -4.29
N GLU A 202 -1.88 -19.95 -4.62
CA GLU A 202 -1.94 -21.01 -3.60
C GLU A 202 -0.66 -21.10 -2.76
N LEU A 203 0.52 -20.94 -3.37
CA LEU A 203 1.78 -20.94 -2.62
C LEU A 203 1.91 -19.72 -1.71
N LEU A 204 1.47 -18.55 -2.20
CA LEU A 204 1.40 -17.34 -1.39
C LEU A 204 0.49 -17.56 -0.18
N GLU A 205 -0.69 -18.15 -0.39
CA GLU A 205 -1.61 -18.45 0.70
C GLU A 205 -1.00 -19.38 1.76
N GLN A 206 -0.41 -20.51 1.36
CA GLN A 206 0.24 -21.45 2.27
C GLN A 206 1.33 -20.78 3.11
N ASN A 207 2.12 -19.91 2.50
CA ASN A 207 3.16 -19.17 3.19
C ASN A 207 2.60 -18.06 4.08
N LEU A 208 1.54 -17.36 3.66
CA LEU A 208 0.84 -16.38 4.49
C LEU A 208 0.30 -17.02 5.77
N VAL A 209 -0.27 -18.24 5.70
CA VAL A 209 -0.71 -18.95 6.91
C VAL A 209 0.45 -19.11 7.90
N LYS A 210 1.62 -19.57 7.44
CA LYS A 210 2.81 -19.72 8.31
C LYS A 210 3.25 -18.39 8.91
N ILE A 211 3.34 -17.34 8.10
CA ILE A 211 3.72 -15.99 8.54
C ILE A 211 2.75 -15.50 9.62
N LEU A 212 1.45 -15.62 9.39
CA LEU A 212 0.43 -15.13 10.32
C LEU A 212 0.40 -15.92 11.63
N LEU A 213 0.64 -17.23 11.59
CA LEU A 213 0.73 -18.07 12.79
C LEU A 213 1.93 -17.72 13.67
N GLN A 214 3.07 -17.35 13.08
CA GLN A 214 4.27 -16.97 13.84
C GLN A 214 4.21 -15.53 14.36
N ASN A 215 3.56 -14.62 13.64
CA ASN A 215 3.57 -13.19 13.94
C ASN A 215 2.28 -12.75 14.68
N GLN A 216 2.08 -13.27 15.89
CA GLN A 216 0.87 -13.01 16.70
C GLN A 216 0.72 -11.55 17.17
N ASN A 217 1.72 -10.70 16.95
CA ASN A 217 1.66 -9.28 17.24
C ASN A 217 1.35 -8.41 16.01
N LEU A 218 1.17 -9.01 14.83
CA LEU A 218 0.88 -8.29 13.59
C LEU A 218 -0.39 -7.44 13.71
N LYS A 219 -0.24 -6.13 13.53
CA LYS A 219 -1.32 -5.12 13.60
C LYS A 219 -1.67 -4.53 12.24
N LYS A 220 -0.71 -4.49 11.33
CA LYS A 220 -0.86 -3.97 9.97
C LYS A 220 -0.41 -5.01 8.96
N LEU A 221 -1.29 -5.33 8.02
CA LEU A 221 -0.98 -6.17 6.88
C LEU A 221 -1.40 -5.47 5.60
N LYS A 222 -0.49 -5.37 4.64
CA LYS A 222 -0.76 -4.92 3.28
C LYS A 222 -0.26 -5.95 2.30
N ILE A 223 -1.16 -6.48 1.49
CA ILE A 223 -0.85 -7.43 0.42
C ILE A 223 -1.23 -6.79 -0.91
N ASN A 224 -0.26 -6.69 -1.81
CA ASN A 224 -0.47 -6.23 -3.18
C ASN A 224 -0.12 -7.35 -4.16
N VAL A 225 -1.16 -7.90 -4.79
CA VAL A 225 -1.06 -8.91 -5.84
C VAL A 225 -1.70 -8.40 -7.14
N HIS A 226 -1.73 -7.08 -7.34
CA HIS A 226 -2.23 -6.45 -8.57
C HIS A 226 -1.70 -7.15 -9.84
N SER A 227 -2.56 -7.36 -10.83
CA SER A 227 -2.17 -7.87 -12.16
C SER A 227 -1.45 -9.23 -12.14
N ASN A 228 -2.05 -10.23 -11.49
CA ASN A 228 -1.45 -11.57 -11.33
C ASN A 228 -2.34 -12.74 -11.79
N GLN A 229 -3.50 -12.47 -12.40
CA GLN A 229 -4.39 -13.49 -12.97
C GLN A 229 -4.78 -14.60 -11.98
N LEU A 230 -5.05 -14.24 -10.72
CA LEU A 230 -5.32 -15.21 -9.65
C LEU A 230 -6.63 -15.98 -9.83
N GLY A 231 -7.70 -15.30 -10.23
CA GLY A 231 -9.07 -15.81 -10.19
C GLY A 231 -9.66 -15.91 -8.78
N ASP A 232 -10.88 -16.41 -8.70
CA ASP A 232 -11.69 -16.43 -7.47
C ASP A 232 -11.08 -17.30 -6.35
N ILE A 233 -10.64 -18.51 -6.68
CA ILE A 233 -10.25 -19.52 -5.67
C ILE A 233 -9.05 -19.03 -4.85
N PRO A 234 -7.93 -18.59 -5.44
CA PRO A 234 -6.79 -18.11 -4.65
C PRO A 234 -7.12 -16.84 -3.86
N ILE A 235 -7.88 -15.89 -4.42
CA ILE A 235 -8.29 -14.67 -3.69
C ILE A 235 -9.14 -15.03 -2.46
N ALA A 236 -10.10 -15.94 -2.61
CA ALA A 236 -10.92 -16.40 -1.50
C ALA A 236 -10.07 -17.12 -0.44
N LYS A 237 -9.13 -17.99 -0.85
CA LYS A 237 -8.22 -18.67 0.09
C LYS A 237 -7.31 -17.68 0.82
N ILE A 238 -6.67 -16.73 0.12
CA ILE A 238 -5.84 -15.68 0.73
C ILE A 238 -6.67 -14.89 1.74
N THR A 239 -7.83 -14.39 1.34
CA THR A 239 -8.70 -13.58 2.22
C THR A 239 -9.11 -14.37 3.46
N LYS A 240 -9.49 -15.64 3.28
CA LYS A 240 -9.87 -16.55 4.37
C LYS A 240 -8.71 -16.80 5.33
N SER A 241 -7.53 -17.11 4.81
CA SER A 241 -6.34 -17.37 5.63
C SER A 241 -5.92 -16.14 6.44
N ILE A 242 -6.04 -14.94 5.89
CA ILE A 242 -5.82 -13.70 6.67
C ILE A 242 -6.90 -13.58 7.77
N ALA A 243 -8.17 -13.75 7.42
CA ALA A 243 -9.28 -13.60 8.36
C ALA A 243 -9.22 -14.59 9.54
N GLU A 244 -8.85 -15.84 9.30
CA GLU A 244 -8.79 -16.89 10.32
C GLU A 244 -7.58 -16.75 11.25
N ASN A 245 -6.43 -16.32 10.72
CA ASN A 245 -5.14 -16.34 11.42
C ASN A 245 -4.68 -14.96 11.93
N ALA A 246 -5.21 -13.86 11.40
CA ALA A 246 -4.74 -12.50 11.71
C ALA A 246 -5.75 -11.70 12.57
N ARG A 247 -6.33 -12.34 13.61
CA ARG A 247 -7.43 -11.79 14.43
C ARG A 247 -7.10 -10.50 15.20
N ARG A 248 -5.81 -10.15 15.29
CA ARG A 248 -5.30 -8.95 15.98
C ARG A 248 -5.02 -7.78 15.05
N LEU A 249 -5.24 -7.94 13.73
CA LEU A 249 -5.10 -6.86 12.77
C LEU A 249 -6.03 -5.71 13.12
N THR A 250 -5.47 -4.51 13.02
CA THR A 250 -6.18 -3.24 13.14
C THR A 250 -6.24 -2.54 11.78
N GLN A 251 -5.30 -2.82 10.88
CA GLN A 251 -5.26 -2.28 9.53
C GLN A 251 -5.00 -3.40 8.52
N LEU A 252 -5.84 -3.49 7.50
CA LEU A 252 -5.73 -4.44 6.41
C LEU A 252 -5.90 -3.73 5.07
N TYR A 253 -4.92 -3.91 4.19
CA TYR A 253 -4.92 -3.37 2.84
C TYR A 253 -4.75 -4.53 1.87
N LEU A 254 -5.70 -4.73 0.95
CA LEU A 254 -5.65 -5.77 -0.06
C LEU A 254 -5.80 -5.14 -1.43
N ASN A 255 -4.79 -5.29 -2.29
CA ASN A 255 -4.89 -4.95 -3.70
C ASN A 255 -5.03 -6.23 -4.53
N PHE A 256 -6.26 -6.46 -4.98
CA PHE A 256 -6.67 -7.56 -5.86
C PHE A 256 -7.08 -7.06 -7.25
N SER A 257 -6.71 -5.84 -7.63
CA SER A 257 -7.04 -5.30 -8.95
C SER A 257 -6.38 -6.09 -10.08
N ILE A 258 -7.06 -6.22 -11.23
CA ILE A 258 -6.61 -7.00 -12.39
C ILE A 258 -6.27 -8.47 -12.01
N ASN A 259 -7.24 -9.20 -11.46
CA ASN A 259 -7.04 -10.60 -11.07
C ASN A 259 -8.18 -11.54 -11.46
N ASN A 260 -9.04 -11.15 -12.41
CA ASN A 260 -10.15 -11.98 -12.90
C ASN A 260 -11.12 -12.42 -11.78
N LEU A 261 -11.34 -11.57 -10.78
CA LEU A 261 -12.31 -11.82 -9.72
C LEU A 261 -13.74 -11.64 -10.27
N THR A 262 -14.58 -12.65 -10.12
CA THR A 262 -15.96 -12.65 -10.61
C THR A 262 -16.96 -12.20 -9.53
N ASN A 263 -18.25 -12.07 -9.89
CA ASN A 263 -19.35 -11.87 -8.94
C ASN A 263 -19.31 -12.87 -7.77
N GLN A 264 -19.04 -14.15 -8.06
CA GLN A 264 -19.01 -15.19 -7.04
C GLN A 264 -17.82 -15.00 -6.11
N GLY A 265 -16.61 -14.80 -6.65
CA GLY A 265 -15.41 -14.56 -5.86
C GLY A 265 -15.56 -13.33 -4.96
N LEU A 266 -16.08 -12.23 -5.51
CA LEU A 266 -16.29 -10.99 -4.77
C LEU A 266 -17.31 -11.16 -3.63
N PHE A 267 -18.42 -11.85 -3.86
CA PHE A 267 -19.41 -12.14 -2.82
C PHE A 267 -18.82 -13.01 -1.68
N GLN A 268 -18.07 -14.05 -2.02
CA GLN A 268 -17.40 -14.88 -1.01
C GLN A 268 -16.39 -14.09 -0.18
N MET A 269 -15.65 -13.18 -0.83
CA MET A 269 -14.73 -12.28 -0.15
C MET A 269 -15.45 -11.42 0.90
N GLY A 270 -16.62 -10.87 0.57
CA GLY A 270 -17.45 -10.08 1.51
C GLY A 270 -17.83 -10.87 2.78
N LYS A 271 -18.25 -12.13 2.62
CA LYS A 271 -18.62 -13.01 3.75
C LYS A 271 -17.45 -13.31 4.69
N ILE A 272 -16.23 -13.39 4.16
CA ILE A 272 -15.05 -13.78 4.93
C ILE A 272 -14.70 -12.71 5.97
N PHE A 273 -14.87 -11.42 5.66
CA PHE A 273 -14.46 -10.34 6.57
C PHE A 273 -15.28 -10.27 7.87
N THR A 274 -16.40 -10.98 7.96
CA THR A 274 -17.31 -10.95 9.10
C THR A 274 -16.69 -11.41 10.43
N VAL A 275 -15.54 -12.08 10.38
CA VAL A 275 -14.85 -12.63 11.56
C VAL A 275 -13.99 -11.60 12.32
N TYR A 276 -13.72 -10.43 11.75
CA TYR A 276 -12.81 -9.46 12.37
C TYR A 276 -13.47 -8.69 13.53
N GLN A 277 -12.90 -8.84 14.72
CA GLN A 277 -13.37 -8.16 15.94
C GLN A 277 -12.60 -6.86 16.27
N LYS A 278 -11.41 -6.67 15.69
CA LYS A 278 -10.52 -5.54 16.02
C LYS A 278 -10.09 -4.71 14.81
N LEU A 279 -10.55 -5.06 13.61
CA LEU A 279 -10.15 -4.40 12.38
C LEU A 279 -10.76 -3.01 12.31
N LYS A 280 -9.92 -1.98 12.33
CA LYS A 280 -10.34 -0.58 12.32
C LYS A 280 -10.30 0.03 10.93
N PHE A 281 -9.33 -0.37 10.12
CA PHE A 281 -9.18 0.10 8.75
C PHE A 281 -9.10 -1.08 7.78
N LEU A 282 -10.02 -1.08 6.81
CA LEU A 282 -10.00 -1.94 5.64
C LEU A 282 -9.88 -1.10 4.36
N GLU A 283 -8.86 -1.38 3.55
CA GLU A 283 -8.72 -0.85 2.19
C GLU A 283 -8.71 -2.01 1.19
N LEU A 284 -9.57 -1.93 0.19
CA LEU A 284 -9.74 -2.92 -0.87
C LEU A 284 -9.62 -2.24 -2.23
N ASP A 285 -8.62 -2.62 -3.01
CA ASP A 285 -8.54 -2.26 -4.43
C ASP A 285 -8.99 -3.47 -5.27
N LEU A 286 -10.14 -3.30 -5.92
CA LEU A 286 -10.85 -4.31 -6.71
C LEU A 286 -10.99 -3.88 -8.17
N MET A 287 -10.29 -2.82 -8.58
CA MET A 287 -10.40 -2.30 -9.94
C MET A 287 -10.07 -3.35 -11.00
N ARG A 288 -10.71 -3.21 -12.16
CA ARG A 288 -10.46 -4.01 -13.38
C ARG A 288 -10.52 -5.52 -13.15
N ASN A 289 -11.58 -5.97 -12.49
CA ASN A 289 -11.97 -7.38 -12.34
C ASN A 289 -13.27 -7.65 -13.15
N ASP A 290 -13.77 -8.88 -13.11
CA ASP A 290 -14.86 -9.38 -13.95
C ASP A 290 -16.18 -9.54 -13.16
N PHE A 291 -16.57 -8.48 -12.46
CA PHE A 291 -17.83 -8.41 -11.72
C PHE A 291 -18.68 -7.23 -12.19
N ASP A 292 -19.99 -7.35 -12.00
CA ASP A 292 -20.99 -6.37 -12.36
C ASP A 292 -21.67 -5.78 -11.10
N GLU A 293 -22.77 -5.03 -11.29
CA GLU A 293 -23.55 -4.47 -10.20
C GLU A 293 -24.12 -5.52 -9.23
N GLN A 294 -24.40 -6.74 -9.69
CA GLN A 294 -24.96 -7.80 -8.87
C GLN A 294 -23.90 -8.31 -7.90
N GLY A 295 -22.69 -8.58 -8.40
CA GLY A 295 -21.56 -8.98 -7.54
C GLY A 295 -21.21 -7.90 -6.52
N LEU A 296 -21.21 -6.63 -6.95
CA LEU A 296 -20.93 -5.50 -6.07
C LEU A 296 -22.00 -5.30 -4.99
N SER A 297 -23.28 -5.42 -5.35
CA SER A 297 -24.41 -5.37 -4.42
C SER A 297 -24.31 -6.48 -3.37
N GLN A 298 -24.10 -7.72 -3.82
CA GLN A 298 -23.91 -8.87 -2.93
C GLN A 298 -22.72 -8.70 -1.98
N PHE A 299 -21.63 -8.11 -2.45
CA PHE A 299 -20.45 -7.82 -1.64
C PHE A 299 -20.73 -6.80 -0.53
N PHE A 300 -21.30 -5.64 -0.85
CA PHE A 300 -21.63 -4.65 0.16
C PHE A 300 -22.67 -5.17 1.17
N GLY A 301 -23.65 -5.97 0.71
CA GLY A 301 -24.62 -6.61 1.59
C GLY A 301 -24.01 -7.66 2.52
N ALA A 302 -22.92 -8.32 2.11
CA ALA A 302 -22.23 -9.33 2.92
C ALA A 302 -21.14 -8.75 3.84
N LEU A 303 -20.65 -7.53 3.58
CA LEU A 303 -19.54 -6.93 4.30
C LEU A 303 -20.00 -6.34 5.65
N THR A 304 -19.93 -7.14 6.71
CA THR A 304 -20.27 -6.71 8.08
C THR A 304 -19.10 -6.86 9.04
N ILE A 305 -18.50 -5.75 9.46
CA ILE A 305 -17.36 -5.68 10.37
C ILE A 305 -17.63 -4.64 11.47
N ASN A 306 -18.22 -5.06 12.60
CA ASN A 306 -18.68 -4.15 13.65
C ASN A 306 -17.60 -3.20 14.22
N SER A 307 -16.33 -3.60 14.13
CA SER A 307 -15.19 -2.84 14.65
C SER A 307 -14.65 -1.78 13.69
N LEU A 308 -15.08 -1.79 12.43
CA LEU A 308 -14.53 -1.00 11.33
C LEU A 308 -14.85 0.48 11.49
N GLU A 309 -13.81 1.31 11.47
CA GLU A 309 -13.90 2.78 11.58
C GLU A 309 -13.69 3.45 10.22
N ARG A 310 -12.87 2.83 9.36
CA ARG A 310 -12.59 3.31 8.01
C ARG A 310 -12.70 2.19 6.99
N LEU A 311 -13.48 2.41 5.95
CA LEU A 311 -13.55 1.57 4.77
C LEU A 311 -13.14 2.37 3.54
N LYS A 312 -12.19 1.84 2.76
CA LYS A 312 -11.90 2.32 1.42
C LYS A 312 -12.08 1.19 0.41
N VAL A 313 -12.87 1.42 -0.63
CA VAL A 313 -13.10 0.46 -1.72
C VAL A 313 -12.92 1.15 -3.05
N SER A 314 -11.97 0.66 -3.85
CA SER A 314 -11.74 1.12 -5.22
C SER A 314 -12.26 0.07 -6.20
N ILE A 315 -13.20 0.47 -7.05
CA ILE A 315 -13.82 -0.37 -8.07
C ILE A 315 -13.79 0.36 -9.42
N SER A 316 -13.95 -0.38 -10.51
CA SER A 316 -13.99 0.24 -11.83
C SER A 316 -14.88 -0.49 -12.81
N ARG A 317 -15.40 0.22 -13.82
CA ARG A 317 -16.16 -0.38 -14.94
C ARG A 317 -17.45 -1.09 -14.53
N VAL A 318 -18.12 -0.60 -13.48
CA VAL A 318 -19.39 -1.15 -12.98
C VAL A 318 -20.48 -0.08 -12.99
N LYS A 319 -21.73 -0.49 -13.22
CA LYS A 319 -22.89 0.37 -13.00
C LYS A 319 -23.20 0.44 -11.51
N PHE A 320 -23.01 1.59 -10.89
CA PHE A 320 -23.36 1.83 -9.49
C PHE A 320 -24.86 2.15 -9.37
N ASN A 321 -25.70 1.14 -9.60
CA ASN A 321 -27.15 1.28 -9.66
C ASN A 321 -27.81 1.40 -8.27
N LEU A 322 -29.14 1.51 -8.25
CA LEU A 322 -29.92 1.68 -7.02
C LEU A 322 -29.73 0.52 -6.03
N ASP A 323 -29.60 -0.72 -6.49
CA ASP A 323 -29.40 -1.88 -5.62
C ASP A 323 -28.06 -1.80 -4.90
N VAL A 324 -27.00 -1.43 -5.62
CA VAL A 324 -25.67 -1.19 -5.04
C VAL A 324 -25.75 -0.10 -3.98
N VAL A 325 -26.39 1.03 -4.29
CA VAL A 325 -26.57 2.15 -3.36
C VAL A 325 -27.36 1.72 -2.10
N GLN A 326 -28.41 0.90 -2.25
CA GLN A 326 -29.15 0.35 -1.11
C GLN A 326 -28.26 -0.54 -0.23
N GLN A 327 -27.38 -1.35 -0.83
CA GLN A 327 -26.44 -2.15 -0.03
C GLN A 327 -25.36 -1.30 0.65
N VAL A 328 -24.98 -0.15 0.10
CA VAL A 328 -24.14 0.84 0.82
C VAL A 328 -24.87 1.40 2.05
N ARG A 329 -26.19 1.65 1.99
CA ARG A 329 -26.97 2.02 3.19
C ARG A 329 -26.90 0.93 4.25
N ASN A 330 -27.12 -0.32 3.84
CA ASN A 330 -27.08 -1.47 4.75
C ASN A 330 -25.69 -1.64 5.38
N LEU A 331 -24.63 -1.49 4.58
CA LEU A 331 -23.25 -1.47 5.02
C LEU A 331 -23.03 -0.43 6.14
N ILE A 332 -23.44 0.83 5.92
CA ILE A 332 -23.31 1.89 6.95
C ILE A 332 -24.08 1.49 8.21
N SER A 333 -25.31 1.00 8.05
CA SER A 333 -26.20 0.66 9.18
C SER A 333 -25.67 -0.51 10.03
N ASN A 334 -25.04 -1.49 9.37
CA ASN A 334 -24.48 -2.68 10.01
C ASN A 334 -23.10 -2.42 10.63
N ASN A 335 -22.38 -1.40 10.18
CA ASN A 335 -21.04 -1.07 10.66
C ASN A 335 -21.07 0.21 11.50
N ARG A 336 -21.67 0.14 12.71
CA ARG A 336 -21.93 1.31 13.57
C ARG A 336 -20.69 2.14 13.97
N SER A 337 -19.51 1.54 13.95
CA SER A 337 -18.24 2.23 14.24
C SER A 337 -17.70 3.00 13.03
N LEU A 338 -18.25 2.76 11.83
CA LEU A 338 -17.74 3.31 10.57
C LEU A 338 -17.97 4.82 10.58
N SER A 339 -16.88 5.56 10.47
CA SER A 339 -16.88 7.03 10.44
C SER A 339 -16.30 7.60 9.15
N ILE A 340 -15.49 6.81 8.43
CA ILE A 340 -14.89 7.20 7.14
C ILE A 340 -15.26 6.15 6.10
N LEU A 341 -15.97 6.56 5.05
CA LEU A 341 -16.30 5.74 3.90
C LEU A 341 -15.76 6.38 2.62
N ASP A 342 -14.83 5.70 1.96
CA ASP A 342 -14.17 6.15 0.73
C ASP A 342 -14.47 5.16 -0.39
N ILE A 343 -15.26 5.57 -1.37
CA ILE A 343 -15.65 4.76 -2.52
C ILE A 343 -15.09 5.40 -3.79
N GLN A 344 -14.16 4.72 -4.44
CA GLN A 344 -13.54 5.17 -5.67
C GLN A 344 -14.12 4.40 -6.86
N LEU A 345 -14.73 5.11 -7.79
CA LEU A 345 -15.56 4.60 -8.89
C LEU A 345 -14.94 4.88 -10.27
N SER A 346 -13.77 4.31 -10.58
CA SER A 346 -13.07 4.61 -11.84
C SER A 346 -13.81 4.06 -13.07
N ASN A 347 -14.15 4.90 -14.05
CA ASN A 347 -14.90 4.48 -15.25
C ASN A 347 -16.22 3.74 -14.93
N CYS A 348 -16.87 4.09 -13.82
CA CYS A 348 -18.19 3.59 -13.46
C CYS A 348 -19.29 4.55 -13.95
N THR A 349 -20.53 4.07 -13.98
CA THR A 349 -21.71 4.90 -14.27
C THR A 349 -22.71 4.87 -13.11
N MET A 350 -23.52 5.90 -12.95
CA MET A 350 -24.53 6.02 -11.90
C MET A 350 -25.67 6.86 -12.45
N ASP A 351 -26.87 6.30 -12.52
CA ASP A 351 -28.05 7.03 -12.99
C ASP A 351 -28.51 8.08 -11.96
N ASN A 352 -29.36 9.00 -12.42
CA ASN A 352 -29.84 10.13 -11.60
C ASN A 352 -30.59 9.68 -10.34
N GLN A 353 -31.33 8.58 -10.41
CA GLN A 353 -32.07 8.04 -9.27
C GLN A 353 -31.11 7.50 -8.20
N SER A 354 -30.07 6.80 -8.62
CA SER A 354 -29.01 6.26 -7.76
C SER A 354 -28.19 7.40 -7.13
N GLN A 355 -27.88 8.45 -7.89
CA GLN A 355 -27.24 9.66 -7.38
C GLN A 355 -28.07 10.33 -6.28
N LEU A 356 -29.36 10.59 -6.55
CA LEU A 356 -30.28 11.18 -5.57
C LEU A 356 -30.38 10.33 -4.29
N PHE A 357 -30.45 9.00 -4.44
CA PHE A 357 -30.58 8.11 -3.30
C PHE A 357 -29.29 8.04 -2.46
N LEU A 358 -28.13 8.02 -3.11
CA LEU A 358 -26.84 8.07 -2.41
C LEU A 358 -26.67 9.40 -1.66
N ALA A 359 -27.06 10.53 -2.26
CA ALA A 359 -27.07 11.83 -1.58
C ALA A 359 -27.94 11.82 -0.31
N LYS A 360 -29.14 11.21 -0.36
CA LYS A 360 -29.98 11.02 0.83
C LYS A 360 -29.31 10.18 1.90
N ILE A 361 -28.67 9.06 1.52
CA ILE A 361 -27.96 8.19 2.45
C ILE A 361 -26.84 8.94 3.18
N VAL A 362 -26.06 9.74 2.46
CA VAL A 362 -24.96 10.53 3.05
C VAL A 362 -25.49 11.49 4.11
N ILE A 363 -26.64 12.14 3.86
CA ILE A 363 -27.28 13.07 4.80
C ILE A 363 -27.88 12.34 6.00
N GLU A 364 -28.66 11.28 5.74
CA GLU A 364 -29.31 10.44 6.78
C GLU A 364 -28.30 9.84 7.78
N ASN A 365 -27.05 9.64 7.35
CA ASN A 365 -26.00 9.02 8.16
C ASN A 365 -24.89 10.00 8.60
N SER A 366 -25.11 11.30 8.47
CA SER A 366 -24.10 12.35 8.77
C SER A 366 -23.61 12.37 10.22
N PHE A 367 -24.42 11.93 11.19
CA PHE A 367 -24.00 11.77 12.58
C PHE A 367 -23.03 10.59 12.81
N GLN A 368 -23.07 9.59 11.93
CA GLN A 368 -22.20 8.41 12.01
C GLN A 368 -20.97 8.58 11.09
N ILE A 369 -21.20 8.90 9.82
CA ILE A 369 -20.16 9.04 8.79
C ILE A 369 -19.64 10.49 8.80
N ARG A 370 -18.47 10.70 9.39
CA ARG A 370 -17.77 12.00 9.46
C ARG A 370 -17.07 12.37 8.15
N LYS A 371 -16.70 11.39 7.34
CA LYS A 371 -16.05 11.63 6.05
C LYS A 371 -16.57 10.65 5.02
N PHE A 372 -17.21 11.18 3.99
CA PHE A 372 -17.67 10.42 2.84
C PHE A 372 -16.91 10.91 1.60
N ILE A 373 -16.15 10.02 0.97
CA ILE A 373 -15.37 10.32 -0.24
C ILE A 373 -15.95 9.52 -1.39
N LEU A 374 -16.29 10.21 -2.47
CA LEU A 374 -16.77 9.59 -3.70
C LEU A 374 -16.00 10.19 -4.88
N SER A 375 -15.25 9.37 -5.61
CA SER A 375 -14.44 9.85 -6.74
C SER A 375 -14.58 8.95 -7.96
N GLY A 376 -14.11 9.41 -9.12
CA GLY A 376 -14.03 8.62 -10.36
C GLY A 376 -15.27 8.65 -11.25
N ILE A 377 -16.34 9.35 -10.85
CA ILE A 377 -17.61 9.41 -11.59
C ILE A 377 -18.04 10.86 -11.86
N GLN A 378 -18.62 11.10 -13.04
CA GLN A 378 -19.24 12.37 -13.37
C GLN A 378 -20.61 12.51 -12.69
N LEU A 379 -20.75 13.56 -11.89
CA LEU A 379 -21.91 13.78 -11.02
C LEU A 379 -22.66 15.05 -11.46
N GLN A 380 -23.24 14.99 -12.66
CA GLN A 380 -23.85 16.15 -13.34
C GLN A 380 -24.97 16.84 -12.54
N PHE A 381 -25.67 16.12 -11.65
CA PHE A 381 -26.84 16.65 -10.93
C PHE A 381 -26.71 16.57 -9.40
N TRP A 382 -25.57 16.10 -8.90
CA TRP A 382 -25.38 15.81 -7.47
C TRP A 382 -25.58 17.02 -6.55
N TYR A 383 -25.11 18.21 -6.97
CA TYR A 383 -25.35 19.46 -6.23
C TYR A 383 -26.84 19.83 -6.14
N GLN A 384 -27.61 19.60 -7.20
CA GLN A 384 -29.05 19.92 -7.23
C GLN A 384 -29.85 19.03 -6.27
N TYR A 385 -29.37 17.82 -5.98
CA TYR A 385 -30.01 16.90 -5.03
C TYR A 385 -29.55 17.11 -3.59
N LEU A 386 -28.27 17.42 -3.38
CA LEU A 386 -27.74 17.67 -2.04
C LEU A 386 -28.30 18.97 -1.46
N ARG A 387 -28.38 20.05 -2.24
CA ARG A 387 -28.71 21.38 -1.73
C ARG A 387 -30.05 21.42 -0.95
N PRO A 388 -31.18 20.94 -1.48
CA PRO A 388 -32.46 20.99 -0.74
C PRO A 388 -32.44 20.11 0.52
N CYS A 389 -31.75 18.97 0.47
CA CYS A 389 -31.68 18.05 1.60
C CYS A 389 -30.76 18.57 2.71
N ILE A 390 -29.67 19.25 2.35
CA ILE A 390 -28.80 19.95 3.31
C ILE A 390 -29.56 21.14 3.92
N GLU A 391 -30.28 21.91 3.11
CA GLU A 391 -31.10 23.04 3.59
C GLU A 391 -32.14 22.58 4.63
N GLN A 392 -32.69 21.37 4.50
CA GLN A 392 -33.59 20.77 5.50
C GLN A 392 -32.89 20.33 6.80
N CYS A 393 -31.61 19.98 6.74
CA CYS A 393 -30.82 19.56 7.90
C CYS A 393 -30.14 20.73 8.63
N LEU A 394 -30.04 21.91 8.03
CA LEU A 394 -29.44 23.12 8.63
C LEU A 394 -30.01 23.47 10.02
N HIS A 395 -31.30 23.22 10.25
CA HIS A 395 -31.95 23.49 11.53
C HIS A 395 -31.54 22.55 12.67
N GLN A 396 -30.83 21.45 12.37
CA GLN A 396 -30.40 20.44 13.35
C GLN A 396 -28.93 20.58 13.76
N ILE A 397 -28.22 21.58 13.22
CA ILE A 397 -26.76 21.72 13.32
C ILE A 397 -26.43 22.93 14.21
N ASN A 398 -25.83 22.68 15.38
CA ASN A 398 -25.57 23.71 16.40
C ASN A 398 -24.25 24.48 16.22
N ASP A 399 -23.32 24.03 15.37
CA ASP A 399 -22.01 24.69 15.16
C ASP A 399 -21.89 25.30 13.75
N LEU A 400 -22.54 26.45 13.57
CA LEU A 400 -22.67 27.17 12.30
C LEU A 400 -21.35 27.72 11.74
N ALA A 401 -20.28 27.83 12.54
CA ALA A 401 -19.04 28.50 12.12
C ALA A 401 -18.13 27.61 11.25
N ASN A 402 -18.00 26.31 11.57
CA ASN A 402 -17.24 25.35 10.76
C ASN A 402 -18.02 24.90 9.52
N VAL A 403 -19.33 24.81 9.67
CA VAL A 403 -20.32 24.59 8.61
C VAL A 403 -20.26 25.75 7.62
N GLY A 404 -20.32 27.01 8.06
CA GLY A 404 -20.26 28.18 7.17
C GLY A 404 -19.06 28.22 6.21
N LEU A 405 -17.86 27.83 6.66
CA LEU A 405 -16.67 27.72 5.82
C LEU A 405 -16.74 26.52 4.86
N PHE A 406 -17.17 25.36 5.34
CA PHE A 406 -17.37 24.15 4.53
C PHE A 406 -18.44 24.33 3.43
N PHE A 407 -19.51 25.07 3.75
CA PHE A 407 -20.61 25.39 2.84
C PHE A 407 -20.29 26.53 1.86
N SER A 408 -19.49 27.52 2.27
CA SER A 408 -18.96 28.54 1.35
C SER A 408 -18.05 27.94 0.27
N PHE A 409 -17.36 26.83 0.60
CA PHE A 409 -16.49 26.10 -0.30
C PHE A 409 -17.29 25.23 -1.30
N LEU A 410 -18.37 24.56 -0.84
CA LEU A 410 -19.28 23.77 -1.68
C LEU A 410 -20.18 24.61 -2.61
N CYS A 411 -20.42 25.89 -2.27
CA CYS A 411 -21.33 26.78 -3.00
C CYS A 411 -20.63 27.91 -3.78
N SER A 412 -19.29 27.93 -3.84
CA SER A 412 -18.56 28.95 -4.60
C SER A 412 -18.66 28.70 -6.12
N PRO A 413 -19.06 29.70 -6.93
CA PRO A 413 -19.00 29.63 -8.39
C PRO A 413 -17.55 29.65 -8.93
N GLU A 414 -16.55 29.89 -8.08
CA GLU A 414 -15.13 29.89 -8.41
C GLU A 414 -14.44 28.54 -8.14
N MET A 415 -15.21 27.47 -7.85
CA MET A 415 -14.63 26.14 -7.73
C MET A 415 -13.99 25.77 -9.08
N HIS A 416 -12.66 25.62 -9.11
CA HIS A 416 -11.97 24.92 -10.18
C HIS A 416 -12.48 23.47 -10.18
N TYR A 417 -13.54 23.21 -10.95
CA TYR A 417 -14.09 21.90 -11.20
C TYR A 417 -12.96 20.93 -11.58
N HIS A 418 -12.76 19.90 -10.78
CA HIS A 418 -12.29 18.64 -11.33
C HIS A 418 -13.51 17.72 -11.44
N PRO A 419 -14.03 17.41 -12.65
CA PRO A 419 -15.31 16.72 -12.88
C PRO A 419 -15.40 15.27 -12.35
N ASN A 420 -14.39 14.83 -11.59
CA ASN A 420 -14.18 13.44 -11.18
C ASN A 420 -14.02 13.25 -9.65
N PHE A 421 -14.10 14.29 -8.82
CA PHE A 421 -13.86 14.16 -7.37
C PHE A 421 -14.94 14.85 -6.53
N ILE A 422 -15.44 14.15 -5.51
CA ILE A 422 -16.22 14.73 -4.41
C ILE A 422 -15.54 14.39 -3.09
N PHE A 423 -15.17 15.44 -2.36
CA PHE A 423 -14.78 15.39 -0.95
C PHE A 423 -15.93 15.95 -0.11
N CYS A 424 -16.58 15.10 0.69
CA CYS A 424 -17.51 15.54 1.72
C CYS A 424 -16.90 15.26 3.11
N ASP A 425 -16.25 16.26 3.70
CA ASP A 425 -15.99 16.25 5.14
C ASP A 425 -17.27 16.67 5.88
N LEU A 426 -17.98 15.70 6.45
CA LEU A 426 -19.19 15.91 7.22
C LEU A 426 -18.78 16.23 8.67
N TYR A 427 -18.30 17.46 8.89
CA TYR A 427 -18.14 17.99 10.23
C TYR A 427 -19.47 18.60 10.67
N LEU A 428 -20.18 17.88 11.55
CA LEU A 428 -21.29 18.40 12.36
C LEU A 428 -20.92 18.41 13.83
#